data_AF-A0A7W0V8V4-F1
#
_entry.id   AF-A0A7W0V8V4-F1
#
_cell.length_a   1.000
_cell.length_b   1.000
_cell.length_c   1.000
_cell.angle_alpha   90.00
_cell.angle_beta   90.00
_cell.angle_gamma   90.00
#
_symmetry.space_group_name_H-M   'P 1'
#
loop_
_entity.id
_entity.type
_entity.pdbx_description
1 polymer ?
#
loop_
_entity_poly.entity_id
_entity_poly.type
_entity_poly.pdbx_seq_one_letter_code
_entity_poly.pdbx_strand_id
1 'polypeptide(L)'
;MQSRPGGRLLALARWCVASWPAACAAAIAAGLVESIAMDTLYEMGAGVGYIVLFTLPAIFVLSLVLRAVWLGWRPAQLATDLVDPDRGAPMLAGWLLALWAGTIVLGFATFGSTHLLARSSEFRPMIVGFVQPVFSVATALIVIACSRPAALGFARLAAAIDRRWRARGHRTLLRPARVILAVAALAIVTLAIIWSWVNPQLGHLDISPGRGPLVGLVAALATHRFLRDRRWVTITLTALAALFITLAVYTSRTRPTVTLAVWGEMPVAGLLIDAAFNLDAIRDRVSLDAFRPVATAGERHPDLILITIDTVRADRTPPYGGPAEMPFFKKLAERGAVFDWAFSPSNVTRRSIPAMMTGIQPNRVRGRVIGWALRIDPRHVMVAERLRAGGYETAGFMCCEGFWGEKARTGLSRGLGYVEIERSGAKLAERARSWIEAREKA
;
A
#
# COMPACT_ATOMS: atom_id res chain seq x y z
N MET A 1 -25.01 45.91 -11.19
CA MET A 1 -25.19 44.96 -12.31
C MET A 1 -25.37 43.55 -11.73
N GLN A 2 -26.62 43.15 -11.48
CA GLN A 2 -26.94 41.85 -10.85
C GLN A 2 -26.89 40.74 -11.92
N SER A 3 -25.89 39.86 -11.83
CA SER A 3 -25.76 38.69 -12.70
C SER A 3 -26.96 37.74 -12.49
N ARG A 4 -27.76 37.49 -13.52
CA ARG A 4 -28.86 36.50 -13.49
C ARG A 4 -28.37 35.15 -12.96
N PRO A 5 -29.15 34.43 -12.12
CA PRO A 5 -28.73 33.15 -11.51
C PRO A 5 -28.22 32.11 -12.51
N GLY A 6 -28.79 32.06 -13.72
CA GLY A 6 -28.37 31.15 -14.79
C GLY A 6 -26.93 31.38 -15.30
N GLY A 7 -26.42 32.62 -15.24
CA GLY A 7 -25.06 32.94 -15.68
C GLY A 7 -23.97 32.37 -14.77
N ARG A 8 -24.23 32.29 -13.46
CA ARG A 8 -23.30 31.71 -12.48
C ARG A 8 -23.21 30.20 -12.59
N LEU A 9 -24.35 29.53 -12.81
CA LEU A 9 -24.39 28.08 -13.03
C LEU A 9 -23.68 27.67 -14.33
N LEU A 10 -23.88 28.42 -15.42
CA LEU A 10 -23.16 28.20 -16.67
C LEU A 10 -21.65 28.41 -16.54
N ALA A 11 -21.21 29.41 -15.77
CA ALA A 11 -19.80 29.65 -15.50
C ALA A 11 -19.17 28.52 -14.67
N LEU A 12 -19.88 28.04 -13.64
CA LEU A 12 -19.45 26.89 -12.82
C LEU A 12 -19.40 25.60 -13.65
N ALA A 13 -20.39 25.34 -14.50
CA ALA A 13 -20.40 24.18 -15.38
C ALA A 13 -19.20 24.19 -16.35
N ARG A 14 -18.93 25.34 -16.99
CA ARG A 14 -17.75 25.50 -17.86
C ARG A 14 -16.44 25.33 -17.08
N TRP A 15 -16.38 25.79 -15.84
CA TRP A 15 -15.23 25.59 -14.97
C TRP A 15 -14.96 24.10 -14.72
N CYS A 16 -16.01 23.35 -14.36
CA CYS A 16 -15.97 21.91 -14.08
C CYS A 16 -15.60 21.08 -15.31
N VAL A 17 -16.25 21.32 -16.44
CA VAL A 17 -16.02 20.59 -17.71
C VAL A 17 -14.56 20.64 -18.14
N ALA A 18 -13.87 21.74 -17.84
CA ALA A 18 -12.48 21.91 -18.23
C ALA A 18 -11.46 21.13 -17.35
N SER A 19 -11.87 20.65 -16.18
CA SER A 19 -11.04 19.78 -15.32
C SER A 19 -11.33 18.30 -15.53
N TRP A 20 -12.50 17.98 -16.08
CA TRP A 20 -12.97 16.62 -16.28
C TRP A 20 -12.07 15.77 -17.18
N PRO A 21 -11.71 16.18 -18.42
CA PRO A 21 -10.88 15.34 -19.29
C PRO A 21 -9.49 15.09 -18.69
N ALA A 22 -8.92 16.06 -17.97
CA ALA A 22 -7.63 15.89 -17.30
C ALA A 22 -7.71 14.86 -16.16
N ALA A 23 -8.81 14.84 -15.41
CA ALA A 23 -9.03 13.85 -14.36
C ALA A 23 -9.22 12.44 -14.94
N CYS A 24 -10.00 12.30 -16.02
CA CYS A 24 -10.15 11.02 -16.72
C CYS A 24 -8.82 10.53 -17.30
N ALA A 25 -8.07 11.39 -17.98
CA ALA A 25 -6.76 11.04 -18.53
C ALA A 25 -5.79 10.58 -17.44
N ALA A 26 -5.74 11.30 -16.31
CA ALA A 26 -4.87 10.94 -15.19
C ALA A 26 -5.22 9.57 -14.59
N ALA A 27 -6.50 9.33 -14.30
CA ALA A 27 -6.95 8.09 -13.70
C ALA A 27 -6.75 6.89 -14.64
N ILE A 28 -7.05 7.05 -15.93
CA ILE A 28 -6.85 6.01 -16.95
C ILE A 28 -5.36 5.72 -17.13
N ALA A 29 -4.53 6.74 -17.29
CA ALA A 29 -3.10 6.57 -17.50
C ALA A 29 -2.40 5.94 -16.28
N ALA A 30 -2.79 6.34 -15.07
CA ALA A 30 -2.32 5.72 -13.84
C ALA A 30 -2.72 4.24 -13.78
N GLY A 31 -3.99 3.92 -14.07
CA GLY A 31 -4.49 2.56 -14.10
C GLY A 31 -3.78 1.67 -15.13
N LEU A 32 -3.52 2.21 -16.33
CA LEU A 32 -2.84 1.46 -17.40
C LEU A 32 -1.42 1.07 -17.03
N VAL A 33 -0.68 1.97 -16.38
CA VAL A 33 0.70 1.71 -15.91
C VAL A 33 0.72 0.62 -14.86
N GLU A 34 -0.23 0.65 -13.94
CA GLU A 34 -0.31 -0.32 -12.86
C GLU A 34 -0.78 -1.68 -13.35
N SER A 35 -1.65 -1.72 -14.37
CA SER A 35 -2.17 -2.96 -14.93
C SER A 35 -1.21 -3.68 -15.88
N ILE A 36 0.00 -3.15 -16.14
CA ILE A 36 0.97 -3.75 -17.08
C ILE A 36 1.32 -5.20 -16.69
N ALA A 37 1.25 -5.54 -15.40
CA ALA A 37 1.57 -6.87 -14.89
C ALA A 37 0.43 -7.89 -15.01
N MET A 38 -0.75 -7.52 -15.51
CA MET A 38 -1.87 -8.46 -15.65
C MET A 38 -1.72 -9.32 -16.91
N ASP A 39 -2.16 -10.58 -16.84
CA ASP A 39 -1.95 -11.56 -17.90
C ASP A 39 -2.94 -11.40 -19.08
N THR A 40 -4.14 -10.86 -18.83
CA THR A 40 -5.19 -10.74 -19.85
C THR A 40 -5.70 -9.32 -20.04
N LEU A 41 -6.15 -8.98 -21.26
CA LEU A 41 -6.78 -7.68 -21.55
C LEU A 41 -8.01 -7.40 -20.67
N TYR A 42 -8.75 -8.44 -20.29
CA TYR A 42 -9.89 -8.32 -19.39
C TYR A 42 -9.46 -7.91 -17.98
N GLU A 43 -8.45 -8.59 -17.41
CA GLU A 43 -7.87 -8.24 -16.10
C GLU A 43 -7.26 -6.84 -16.12
N MET A 44 -6.54 -6.49 -17.20
CA MET A 44 -6.02 -5.14 -17.38
C MET A 44 -7.15 -4.11 -17.33
N GLY A 45 -8.20 -4.31 -18.12
CA GLY A 45 -9.34 -3.39 -18.17
C GLY A 45 -10.07 -3.29 -16.83
N ALA A 46 -10.25 -4.41 -16.12
CA ALA A 46 -10.85 -4.42 -14.79
C ALA A 46 -9.97 -3.67 -13.78
N GLY A 47 -8.65 -3.89 -13.81
CA GLY A 47 -7.66 -3.21 -12.99
C GLY A 47 -7.66 -1.69 -13.19
N VAL A 48 -7.62 -1.23 -14.45
CA VAL A 48 -7.79 0.19 -14.80
C VAL A 48 -9.12 0.71 -14.24
N GLY A 49 -10.20 -0.07 -14.38
CA GLY A 49 -11.51 0.28 -13.87
C GLY A 49 -11.57 0.52 -12.37
N TYR A 50 -10.90 -0.30 -11.56
CA TYR A 50 -10.85 -0.08 -10.11
C TYR A 50 -10.10 1.22 -9.76
N ILE A 51 -8.96 1.50 -10.41
CA ILE A 51 -8.24 2.76 -10.23
C ILE A 51 -9.13 3.94 -10.61
N VAL A 52 -9.77 3.90 -11.78
CA VAL A 52 -10.65 4.97 -12.26
C VAL A 52 -11.83 5.17 -11.31
N LEU A 53 -12.50 4.10 -10.89
CA LEU A 53 -13.67 4.15 -10.01
C LEU A 53 -13.38 4.91 -8.71
N PHE A 54 -12.25 4.64 -8.06
CA PHE A 54 -11.95 5.22 -6.76
C PHE A 54 -11.16 6.53 -6.81
N THR A 55 -10.29 6.71 -7.81
CA THR A 55 -9.40 7.90 -7.85
C THR A 55 -9.98 9.05 -8.66
N LEU A 56 -10.83 8.79 -9.66
CA LEU A 56 -11.37 9.84 -10.54
C LEU A 56 -12.07 10.97 -9.78
N PRO A 57 -12.96 10.71 -8.78
CA PRO A 57 -13.60 11.79 -8.03
C PRO A 57 -12.60 12.66 -7.27
N ALA A 58 -11.60 12.03 -6.63
CA ALA A 58 -10.58 12.73 -5.86
C ALA A 58 -9.68 13.58 -6.78
N ILE A 59 -9.22 13.01 -7.90
CA ILE A 59 -8.40 13.73 -8.90
C ILE A 59 -9.20 14.89 -9.51
N PHE A 60 -10.48 14.69 -9.77
CA PHE A 60 -11.35 15.74 -10.30
C PHE A 60 -11.48 16.91 -9.32
N VAL A 61 -11.79 16.65 -8.06
CA VAL A 61 -11.86 17.68 -7.01
C VAL A 61 -10.51 18.37 -6.83
N LEU A 62 -9.41 17.60 -6.77
CA LEU A 62 -8.06 18.15 -6.65
C LEU A 62 -7.72 19.08 -7.83
N SER A 63 -8.06 18.67 -9.05
CA SER A 63 -7.89 19.47 -10.27
C SER A 63 -8.68 20.78 -10.23
N LEU A 64 -9.90 20.78 -9.65
CA LEU A 64 -10.69 22.00 -9.45
C LEU A 64 -10.06 22.93 -8.41
N VAL A 65 -9.67 22.38 -7.26
CA VAL A 65 -9.03 23.14 -6.18
C VAL A 65 -7.72 23.76 -6.66
N LEU A 66 -6.85 22.98 -7.31
CA LEU A 66 -5.58 23.47 -7.83
C LEU A 66 -5.78 24.61 -8.84
N ARG A 67 -6.75 24.50 -9.74
CA ARG A 67 -7.06 25.60 -10.66
C ARG A 67 -7.63 26.82 -9.96
N ALA A 68 -8.44 26.64 -8.93
CA ALA A 68 -9.02 27.73 -8.15
C ALA A 68 -7.92 28.48 -7.39
N VAL A 69 -7.03 27.74 -6.73
CA VAL A 69 -5.84 28.28 -6.06
C VAL A 69 -4.94 28.99 -7.06
N TRP A 70 -4.67 28.38 -8.21
CA TRP A 70 -3.83 28.98 -9.25
C TRP A 70 -4.39 30.31 -9.77
N LEU A 71 -5.70 30.40 -9.99
CA LEU A 71 -6.34 31.65 -10.39
C LEU A 71 -6.39 32.68 -9.27
N GLY A 72 -6.67 32.25 -8.04
CA GLY A 72 -6.67 33.12 -6.86
C GLY A 72 -5.29 33.73 -6.60
N TRP A 73 -4.23 32.95 -6.83
CA TRP A 73 -2.86 33.38 -6.60
C TRP A 73 -2.32 34.33 -7.68
N ARG A 74 -2.97 34.39 -8.85
CA ARG A 74 -2.60 35.27 -9.98
C ARG A 74 -1.09 35.30 -10.25
N PRO A 75 -0.47 34.15 -10.58
CA PRO A 75 0.98 34.01 -10.61
C PRO A 75 1.68 34.96 -11.59
N ALA A 76 1.00 35.40 -12.64
CA ALA A 76 1.54 36.41 -13.57
C ALA A 76 1.70 37.80 -12.91
N GLN A 77 0.74 38.21 -12.08
CA GLN A 77 0.81 39.45 -11.31
C GLN A 77 1.83 39.32 -10.18
N LEU A 78 1.83 38.19 -9.48
CA LEU A 78 2.85 37.92 -8.48
C LEU A 78 4.27 37.93 -9.09
N ALA A 79 4.44 37.37 -10.29
CA ALA A 79 5.72 37.37 -10.97
C ALA A 79 6.17 38.76 -11.47
N THR A 80 5.26 39.72 -11.62
CA THR A 80 5.63 41.12 -11.85
C THR A 80 5.96 41.85 -10.55
N ASP A 81 5.26 41.52 -9.47
CA ASP A 81 5.43 42.17 -8.15
C ASP A 81 6.67 41.67 -7.40
N LEU A 82 7.15 40.45 -7.71
CA LEU A 82 8.32 39.82 -7.08
C LEU A 82 9.67 40.31 -7.61
N VAL A 83 9.68 41.37 -8.43
CA VAL A 83 10.84 41.78 -9.20
C VAL A 83 11.19 43.23 -8.87
N ASP A 84 12.46 43.48 -8.56
CA ASP A 84 13.01 44.82 -8.34
C ASP A 84 12.93 45.67 -9.64
N PRO A 85 13.08 47.00 -9.56
CA PRO A 85 13.04 47.90 -10.73
C PRO A 85 13.96 47.46 -11.89
N ASP A 86 15.07 46.81 -11.57
CA ASP A 86 16.05 46.25 -12.51
C ASP A 86 15.62 44.94 -13.20
N ARG A 87 14.38 44.50 -13.00
CA ARG A 87 13.84 43.20 -13.46
C ARG A 87 14.53 41.97 -12.86
N GLY A 88 15.26 42.11 -11.74
CA GLY A 88 15.84 41.01 -10.97
C GLY A 88 15.00 40.66 -9.74
N ALA A 89 14.98 39.38 -9.33
CA ALA A 89 14.24 38.88 -8.17
C ALA A 89 15.16 38.28 -7.09
N PRO A 90 16.08 39.07 -6.47
CA PRO A 90 17.01 38.57 -5.47
C PRO A 90 16.31 38.07 -4.20
N MET A 91 15.19 38.70 -3.81
CA MET A 91 14.41 38.28 -2.64
C MET A 91 13.76 36.91 -2.86
N LEU A 92 13.25 36.64 -4.06
CA LEU A 92 12.72 35.34 -4.44
C LEU A 92 13.81 34.26 -4.36
N ALA A 93 15.00 34.55 -4.89
CA ALA A 93 16.16 33.65 -4.78
C ALA A 93 16.53 33.38 -3.32
N GLY A 94 16.52 34.43 -2.49
CA GLY A 94 16.80 34.33 -1.06
C GLY A 94 15.84 33.40 -0.32
N TRP A 95 14.53 33.58 -0.51
CA TRP A 95 13.51 32.72 0.11
C TRP A 95 13.53 31.29 -0.39
N LEU A 96 13.71 31.07 -1.70
CA LEU A 96 13.78 29.71 -2.26
C LEU A 96 15.02 28.95 -1.74
N LEU A 97 16.17 29.62 -1.61
CA LEU A 97 17.37 29.04 -1.01
C LEU A 97 17.22 28.82 0.50
N ALA A 98 16.55 29.72 1.23
CA ALA A 98 16.27 29.54 2.65
C ALA A 98 15.33 28.36 2.89
N LEU A 99 14.30 28.18 2.06
CA LEU A 99 13.42 27.02 2.10
C LEU A 99 14.18 25.73 1.80
N TRP A 100 14.99 25.70 0.75
CA TRP A 100 15.82 24.55 0.40
C TRP A 100 16.82 24.19 1.51
N ALA A 101 17.51 25.17 2.09
CA ALA A 101 18.42 24.92 3.22
C ALA A 101 17.67 24.46 4.47
N GLY A 102 16.52 25.08 4.76
CA GLY A 102 15.67 24.74 5.89
C GLY A 102 15.12 23.32 5.82
N THR A 103 14.72 22.85 4.63
CA THR A 103 14.26 21.45 4.46
C THR A 103 15.40 20.45 4.62
N ILE A 104 16.62 20.78 4.19
CA ILE A 104 17.80 19.94 4.44
C ILE A 104 18.09 19.86 5.94
N VAL A 105 18.12 21.00 6.64
CA VAL A 105 18.37 21.05 8.09
C VAL A 105 17.31 20.26 8.84
N LEU A 106 16.03 20.49 8.53
CA LEU A 106 14.92 19.77 9.14
C LEU A 106 15.03 18.26 8.87
N GLY A 107 15.29 17.86 7.62
CA GLY A 107 15.49 16.47 7.26
C GLY A 107 16.65 15.83 8.04
N PHE A 108 17.82 16.45 8.03
CA PHE A 108 19.01 15.94 8.72
C PHE A 108 18.77 15.83 10.23
N ALA A 109 18.17 16.84 10.86
CA ALA A 109 17.83 16.80 12.28
C ALA A 109 16.82 15.70 12.60
N THR A 110 15.80 15.52 11.75
CA THR A 110 14.76 14.50 11.93
C THR A 110 15.34 13.09 11.83
N PHE A 111 16.11 12.80 10.78
CA PHE A 111 16.77 11.50 10.61
C PHE A 111 17.85 11.26 11.66
N GLY A 112 18.70 12.25 11.93
CA GLY A 112 19.78 12.17 12.91
C GLY A 112 19.27 11.93 14.34
N SER A 113 18.22 12.63 14.75
CA SER A 113 17.58 12.41 16.06
C SER A 113 16.90 11.05 16.15
N THR A 114 16.23 10.60 15.09
CA THR A 114 15.64 9.25 15.03
C THR A 114 16.72 8.17 15.22
N HIS A 115 17.85 8.31 14.53
CA HIS A 115 18.98 7.38 14.64
C HIS A 115 19.62 7.39 16.04
N LEU A 116 19.78 8.58 16.62
CA LEU A 116 20.31 8.74 17.98
C LEU A 116 19.37 8.12 19.02
N LEU A 117 18.07 8.37 18.92
CA LEU A 117 17.05 7.81 19.80
C LEU A 117 16.97 6.29 19.64
N ALA A 118 17.01 5.78 18.41
CA ALA A 118 17.04 4.35 18.13
C ALA A 118 18.23 3.66 18.80
N ARG A 119 19.44 4.23 18.69
CA ARG A 119 20.65 3.67 19.30
C ARG A 119 20.65 3.77 20.82
N SER A 120 20.25 4.90 21.38
CA SER A 120 20.28 5.14 22.83
C SER A 120 19.18 4.41 23.61
N SER A 121 18.07 4.07 22.96
CA SER A 121 16.93 3.40 23.58
C SER A 121 16.83 1.91 23.26
N GLU A 122 17.81 1.32 22.57
CA GLU A 122 17.73 -0.04 22.02
C GLU A 122 16.44 -0.24 21.17
N PHE A 123 16.05 0.79 20.44
CA PHE A 123 14.85 0.84 19.61
C PHE A 123 13.53 0.61 20.37
N ARG A 124 13.41 1.10 21.61
CA ARG A 124 12.10 1.11 22.31
C ARG A 124 11.11 1.99 21.54
N PRO A 125 10.07 1.42 20.88
CA PRO A 125 9.27 2.17 19.90
C PRO A 125 8.54 3.37 20.50
N MET A 126 8.13 3.27 21.78
CA MET A 126 7.44 4.34 22.49
C MET A 126 8.34 5.57 22.72
N ILE A 127 9.63 5.36 23.05
CA ILE A 127 10.56 6.46 23.29
C ILE A 127 10.80 7.22 21.99
N VAL A 128 11.08 6.50 20.91
CA VAL A 128 11.25 7.10 19.58
C VAL A 128 9.96 7.82 19.16
N GLY A 129 8.80 7.17 19.30
CA GLY A 129 7.51 7.69 18.87
C GLY A 129 7.05 8.96 19.58
N PHE A 130 7.36 9.15 20.88
CA PHE A 130 6.97 10.36 21.61
C PHE A 130 8.00 11.49 21.54
N VAL A 131 9.30 11.17 21.55
CA VAL A 131 10.35 12.20 21.62
C VAL A 131 10.66 12.79 20.24
N GLN A 132 10.63 11.98 19.19
CA GLN A 132 10.98 12.42 17.83
C GLN A 132 10.07 13.54 17.31
N PRO A 133 8.73 13.54 17.53
CA PRO A 133 7.89 14.65 17.09
C PRO A 133 8.22 15.97 17.79
N VAL A 134 8.52 15.94 19.09
CA VAL A 134 8.91 17.14 19.86
C VAL A 134 10.19 17.75 19.28
N PHE A 135 11.19 16.92 19.00
CA PHE A 135 12.45 17.38 18.41
C PHE A 135 12.25 17.95 17.00
N SER A 136 11.38 17.33 16.21
CA SER A 136 11.07 17.77 14.84
C SER A 136 10.34 19.11 14.83
N VAL A 137 9.38 19.31 15.74
CA VAL A 137 8.68 20.59 15.92
C VAL A 137 9.65 21.67 16.40
N ALA A 138 10.49 21.39 17.39
CA ALA A 138 11.50 22.35 17.87
C ALA A 138 12.46 22.77 16.74
N THR A 139 12.93 21.81 15.95
CA THR A 139 13.77 22.09 14.78
C THR A 139 13.04 22.94 13.75
N ALA A 140 11.77 22.61 13.44
CA ALA A 140 10.97 23.37 12.50
C ALA A 140 10.77 24.83 12.97
N LEU A 141 10.53 25.04 14.26
CA LEU A 141 10.42 26.38 14.85
C LEU A 141 11.73 27.17 14.74
N ILE A 142 12.88 26.53 14.96
CA ILE A 142 14.20 27.16 14.76
C ILE A 142 14.41 27.52 13.28
N VAL A 143 14.12 26.61 12.35
CA VAL A 143 14.20 26.86 10.91
C VAL A 143 13.30 28.02 10.49
N ILE A 144 12.07 28.09 11.03
CA ILE A 144 11.14 29.20 10.79
C ILE A 144 11.69 30.52 11.36
N ALA A 145 12.21 30.53 12.59
CA ALA A 145 12.78 31.72 13.21
C ALA A 145 14.01 32.24 12.44
N CYS A 146 14.84 31.33 11.91
CA CYS A 146 16.01 31.66 11.10
C CYS A 146 15.69 31.95 9.63
N SER A 147 14.46 31.69 9.15
CA SER A 147 14.11 31.76 7.73
C SER A 147 14.27 33.16 7.14
N ARG A 148 13.82 34.20 7.85
CA ARG A 148 13.91 35.60 7.40
C ARG A 148 15.36 36.11 7.33
N PRO A 149 16.21 35.99 8.37
CA PRO A 149 17.60 36.41 8.26
C PRO A 149 18.37 35.60 7.21
N ALA A 150 18.12 34.28 7.10
CA ALA A 150 18.71 33.45 6.06
C ALA A 150 18.31 33.91 4.65
N ALA A 151 17.03 34.16 4.41
CA ALA A 151 16.52 34.65 3.14
C ALA A 151 17.15 36.00 2.74
N LEU A 152 17.28 36.92 3.69
CA LEU A 152 17.97 38.20 3.47
C LEU A 152 19.45 38.03 3.13
N GLY A 153 20.14 37.12 3.83
CA GLY A 153 21.54 36.78 3.57
C GLY A 153 21.73 36.20 2.17
N PHE A 154 20.93 35.20 1.81
CA PHE A 154 20.94 34.59 0.47
C PHE A 154 20.56 35.58 -0.62
N ALA A 155 19.59 36.48 -0.38
CA ALA A 155 19.23 37.52 -1.33
C ALA A 155 20.38 38.49 -1.60
N ARG A 156 21.11 38.91 -0.55
CA ARG A 156 22.31 39.77 -0.69
C ARG A 156 23.41 39.08 -1.49
N LEU A 157 23.64 37.80 -1.23
CA LEU A 157 24.61 36.99 -1.96
C LEU A 157 24.22 36.86 -3.44
N ALA A 158 22.96 36.51 -3.71
CA ALA A 158 22.43 36.40 -5.07
C ALA A 158 22.56 37.74 -5.83
N ALA A 159 22.21 38.86 -5.17
CA ALA A 159 22.37 40.20 -5.74
C ALA A 159 23.84 40.55 -6.02
N ALA A 160 24.77 40.18 -5.13
CA ALA A 160 26.20 40.41 -5.34
C ALA A 160 26.75 39.63 -6.54
N ILE A 161 26.34 38.37 -6.71
CA ILE A 161 26.69 37.54 -7.88
C ILE A 161 26.10 38.16 -9.16
N ASP A 162 24.82 38.55 -9.12
CA ASP A 162 24.15 39.15 -10.27
C ASP A 162 24.76 40.49 -10.69
N ARG A 163 25.21 41.32 -9.73
CA ARG A 163 25.95 42.56 -10.02
C ARG A 163 27.26 42.28 -10.76
N ARG A 164 28.06 41.30 -10.32
CA ARG A 164 29.30 40.90 -10.98
C ARG A 164 29.05 40.34 -12.39
N TRP A 165 27.95 39.61 -12.56
CA TRP A 165 27.54 39.08 -13.85
C TRP A 165 27.11 40.19 -14.82
N ARG A 166 26.30 41.14 -14.35
CA ARG A 166 25.89 42.32 -15.12
C ARG A 166 27.07 43.21 -15.51
N ALA A 167 28.08 43.34 -14.63
CA ALA A 167 29.31 44.08 -14.93
C ALA A 167 30.09 43.51 -16.14
N ARG A 168 29.84 42.27 -16.54
CA ARG A 168 30.42 41.64 -17.75
C ARG A 168 29.57 41.84 -19.01
N GLY A 169 28.57 42.73 -18.97
CA GLY A 169 27.69 43.04 -20.11
C GLY A 169 26.51 42.08 -20.30
N HIS A 170 26.28 41.15 -19.37
CA HIS A 170 25.18 40.20 -19.47
C HIS A 170 23.86 40.72 -18.86
N ARG A 171 22.73 40.19 -19.34
CA ARG A 171 21.41 40.40 -18.72
C ARG A 171 21.34 39.71 -17.34
N THR A 172 20.48 40.20 -16.45
CA THR A 172 20.29 39.63 -15.09
C THR A 172 20.07 38.11 -15.11
N LEU A 173 20.75 37.42 -14.20
CA LEU A 173 20.58 36.00 -13.90
C LEU A 173 19.31 35.76 -13.08
N LEU A 174 18.90 36.74 -12.28
CA LEU A 174 17.85 36.62 -11.28
C LEU A 174 16.44 36.81 -11.83
N ARG A 175 16.17 36.38 -13.07
CA ARG A 175 14.79 36.34 -13.58
C ARG A 175 14.01 35.26 -12.81
N PRO A 176 12.75 35.50 -12.40
CA PRO A 176 11.98 34.55 -11.59
C PRO A 176 12.02 33.10 -12.12
N ALA A 177 11.78 32.90 -13.42
CA ALA A 177 11.82 31.57 -14.04
C ALA A 177 13.20 30.89 -13.94
N ARG A 178 14.29 31.65 -14.12
CA ARG A 178 15.66 31.12 -14.02
C ARG A 178 16.02 30.76 -12.58
N VAL A 179 15.60 31.59 -11.62
CA VAL A 179 15.80 31.32 -10.19
C VAL A 179 15.07 30.04 -9.80
N ILE A 180 13.80 29.90 -10.17
CA ILE A 180 13.01 28.69 -9.88
C ILE A 180 13.66 27.45 -10.50
N LEU A 181 14.05 27.52 -11.79
CA LEU A 181 14.74 26.43 -12.47
C LEU A 181 16.07 26.06 -11.80
N ALA A 182 16.87 27.05 -11.40
CA ALA A 182 18.15 26.83 -10.74
C ALA A 182 17.99 26.18 -9.37
N VAL A 183 17.05 26.66 -8.54
CA VAL A 183 16.78 26.05 -7.23
C VAL A 183 16.16 24.65 -7.38
N ALA A 184 15.31 24.44 -8.38
CA ALA A 184 14.78 23.11 -8.68
C ALA A 184 15.89 22.13 -9.09
N ALA A 185 16.81 22.56 -9.96
CA ALA A 185 17.98 21.77 -10.35
C ALA A 185 18.88 21.46 -9.14
N LEU A 186 19.12 22.46 -8.28
CA LEU A 186 19.86 22.27 -7.03
C LEU A 186 19.17 21.26 -6.11
N ALA A 187 17.85 21.35 -5.95
CA ALA A 187 17.07 20.40 -5.15
C ALA A 187 17.17 18.97 -5.71
N ILE A 188 17.07 18.80 -7.04
CA ILE A 188 17.22 17.50 -7.70
C ILE A 188 18.61 16.91 -7.47
N VAL A 189 19.67 17.71 -7.67
CA VAL A 189 21.06 17.27 -7.42
C VAL A 189 21.25 16.88 -5.95
N THR A 190 20.72 17.69 -5.03
CA THR A 190 20.77 17.40 -3.59
C THR A 190 20.07 16.08 -3.27
N LEU A 191 18.85 15.88 -3.79
CA LEU A 191 18.10 14.64 -3.62
C LEU A 191 18.84 13.44 -4.21
N ALA A 192 19.47 13.57 -5.38
CA ALA A 192 20.25 12.51 -5.99
C ALA A 192 21.48 12.13 -5.13
N ILE A 193 22.17 13.12 -4.57
CA ILE A 193 23.28 12.90 -3.64
C ILE A 193 22.77 12.18 -2.39
N ILE A 194 21.73 12.70 -1.72
CA ILE A 194 21.15 12.07 -0.53
C ILE A 194 20.70 10.63 -0.84
N TRP A 195 20.02 10.42 -1.96
CA TRP A 195 19.56 9.11 -2.40
C TRP A 195 20.73 8.14 -2.59
N SER A 196 21.84 8.57 -3.19
CA SER A 196 23.02 7.70 -3.36
C SER A 196 23.63 7.23 -2.04
N TRP A 197 23.48 8.01 -0.96
CA TRP A 197 23.96 7.65 0.38
C TRP A 197 22.99 6.73 1.13
N VAL A 198 21.70 6.94 0.91
CA VAL A 198 20.61 6.27 1.64
C VAL A 198 20.20 4.95 0.99
N ASN A 199 20.16 4.88 -0.35
CA ASN A 199 19.70 3.72 -1.11
C ASN A 199 20.43 2.40 -0.75
N PRO A 200 21.77 2.37 -0.54
CA PRO A 200 22.46 1.14 -0.13
C PRO A 200 21.99 0.59 1.23
N GLN A 201 21.42 1.43 2.09
CA GLN A 201 21.00 1.06 3.44
C GLN A 201 19.53 0.59 3.51
N LEU A 202 18.69 1.00 2.54
CA LEU A 202 17.25 0.73 2.57
C LEU A 202 16.85 -0.63 1.95
N GLY A 203 17.80 -1.37 1.38
CA GLY A 203 17.51 -2.64 0.69
C GLY A 203 16.65 -2.42 -0.57
N HIS A 204 15.88 -3.43 -0.97
CA HIS A 204 15.00 -3.32 -2.13
C HIS A 204 13.73 -2.53 -1.78
N LEU A 205 13.74 -1.22 -2.05
CA LEU A 205 12.54 -0.39 -1.99
C LEU A 205 11.74 -0.52 -3.29
N ASP A 206 10.54 -1.06 -3.16
CA ASP A 206 9.60 -1.08 -4.29
C ASP A 206 8.99 0.32 -4.49
N ILE A 207 9.55 1.05 -5.46
CA ILE A 207 9.04 2.35 -5.92
C ILE A 207 7.97 2.21 -7.01
N SER A 208 7.62 1.00 -7.42
CA SER A 208 6.60 0.75 -8.44
C SER A 208 5.24 1.40 -8.13
N PRO A 209 4.75 1.48 -6.86
CA PRO A 209 3.48 2.14 -6.56
C PRO A 209 3.46 3.63 -6.91
N GLY A 210 4.63 4.27 -6.99
CA GLY A 210 4.75 5.68 -7.37
C GLY A 210 4.66 5.95 -8.88
N ARG A 211 4.83 4.93 -9.74
CA ARG A 211 4.85 5.10 -11.20
C ARG A 211 3.49 5.50 -11.75
N GLY A 212 2.41 4.84 -11.29
CA GLY A 212 1.04 5.14 -11.71
C GLY A 212 0.65 6.60 -11.43
N PRO A 213 0.76 7.09 -10.18
CA PRO A 213 0.49 8.49 -9.84
C PRO A 213 1.32 9.50 -10.65
N LEU A 214 2.61 9.22 -10.90
CA LEU A 214 3.48 10.10 -11.69
C LEU A 214 3.00 10.22 -13.14
N VAL A 215 2.70 9.09 -13.79
CA VAL A 215 2.18 9.08 -15.16
C VAL A 215 0.79 9.73 -15.23
N GLY A 216 -0.06 9.49 -14.23
CA GLY A 216 -1.35 10.16 -14.10
C GLY A 216 -1.20 11.68 -14.01
N LEU A 217 -0.24 12.18 -13.22
CA LEU A 217 0.05 13.61 -13.11
C LEU A 217 0.50 14.19 -14.46
N VAL A 218 1.43 13.52 -15.17
CA VAL A 218 1.89 13.95 -16.49
C VAL A 218 0.73 14.00 -17.49
N ALA A 219 -0.13 12.97 -17.49
CA ALA A 219 -1.33 12.93 -18.33
C ALA A 219 -2.29 14.09 -18.01
N ALA A 220 -2.59 14.36 -16.74
CA ALA A 220 -3.40 15.50 -16.33
C ALA A 220 -2.83 16.84 -16.83
N LEU A 221 -1.53 17.06 -16.65
CA LEU A 221 -0.87 18.30 -17.07
C LEU A 221 -0.88 18.46 -18.59
N ALA A 222 -0.58 17.39 -19.34
CA ALA A 222 -0.63 17.39 -20.80
C ALA A 222 -2.05 17.67 -21.31
N THR A 223 -3.07 17.02 -20.74
CA THR A 223 -4.46 17.25 -21.10
C THR A 223 -4.89 18.69 -20.80
N HIS A 224 -4.53 19.23 -19.63
CA HIS A 224 -4.80 20.63 -19.30
C HIS A 224 -4.13 21.60 -20.28
N ARG A 225 -2.88 21.32 -20.68
CA ARG A 225 -2.07 22.24 -21.49
C ARG A 225 -2.43 22.24 -22.98
N PHE A 226 -2.81 21.08 -23.51
CA PHE A 226 -2.90 20.88 -24.97
C PHE A 226 -4.28 20.42 -25.47
N LEU A 227 -5.08 19.76 -24.63
CA LEU A 227 -6.26 19.01 -25.08
C LEU A 227 -7.58 19.47 -24.46
N ARG A 228 -7.53 20.35 -23.46
CA ARG A 228 -8.67 20.77 -22.63
C ARG A 228 -9.86 21.34 -23.42
N ASP A 229 -9.61 22.03 -24.52
CA ASP A 229 -10.68 22.69 -25.31
C ASP A 229 -11.25 21.79 -26.42
N ARG A 230 -10.71 20.58 -26.59
CA ARG A 230 -11.12 19.65 -27.65
C ARG A 230 -12.29 18.76 -27.17
N ARG A 231 -13.52 19.08 -27.62
CA ARG A 231 -14.74 18.35 -27.25
C ARG A 231 -14.64 16.82 -27.45
N TRP A 232 -14.05 16.38 -28.57
CA TRP A 232 -13.86 14.96 -28.87
C TRP A 232 -13.00 14.25 -27.82
N VAL A 233 -11.94 14.90 -27.31
CA VAL A 233 -11.08 14.33 -26.26
C VAL A 233 -11.89 14.10 -24.98
N THR A 234 -12.72 15.06 -24.58
CA THR A 234 -13.59 14.92 -23.42
C THR A 234 -14.57 13.77 -23.57
N ILE A 235 -15.21 13.63 -24.73
CA ILE A 235 -16.16 12.55 -25.01
C ILE A 235 -15.44 11.19 -24.93
N THR A 236 -14.32 11.04 -25.63
CA THR A 236 -13.56 9.78 -25.66
C THR A 236 -13.07 9.36 -24.28
N LEU A 237 -12.45 10.27 -23.52
CA LEU A 237 -11.94 9.95 -22.18
C LEU A 237 -13.05 9.64 -21.19
N THR A 238 -14.20 10.29 -21.32
CA THR A 238 -15.38 9.99 -20.49
C THR A 238 -15.96 8.61 -20.82
N ALA A 239 -16.08 8.29 -22.11
CA ALA A 239 -16.57 6.99 -22.55
C ALA A 239 -15.63 5.86 -22.10
N LEU A 240 -14.30 6.06 -22.21
CA LEU A 240 -13.31 5.10 -21.71
C LEU A 240 -13.39 4.93 -20.19
N ALA A 241 -13.47 6.02 -19.43
CA ALA A 241 -13.63 5.95 -17.98
C ALA A 241 -14.90 5.19 -17.58
N ALA A 242 -16.03 5.47 -18.24
CA ALA A 242 -17.29 4.77 -18.01
C ALA A 242 -17.21 3.28 -18.36
N LEU A 243 -16.55 2.93 -19.46
CA LEU A 243 -16.32 1.54 -19.87
C LEU A 243 -15.50 0.79 -18.81
N PHE A 244 -14.39 1.35 -18.37
CA PHE A 244 -13.53 0.73 -17.35
C PHE A 244 -14.25 0.62 -16.00
N ILE A 245 -14.98 1.65 -15.57
CA ILE A 245 -15.82 1.58 -14.35
C ILE A 245 -16.85 0.45 -14.47
N THR A 246 -17.55 0.37 -15.59
CA THR A 246 -18.55 -0.68 -15.84
C THR A 246 -17.91 -2.06 -15.77
N LEU A 247 -16.72 -2.22 -16.36
CA LEU A 247 -15.95 -3.46 -16.32
C LEU A 247 -15.55 -3.84 -14.89
N ALA A 248 -15.04 -2.90 -14.08
CA ALA A 248 -14.70 -3.15 -12.69
C ALA A 248 -15.92 -3.53 -11.84
N VAL A 249 -17.02 -2.79 -11.99
CA VAL A 249 -18.27 -3.07 -11.26
C VAL A 249 -18.81 -4.45 -11.66
N TYR A 250 -18.83 -4.78 -12.95
CA TYR A 250 -19.23 -6.09 -13.43
C TYR A 250 -18.33 -7.20 -12.85
N THR A 251 -17.01 -7.03 -12.94
CA THR A 251 -16.01 -7.98 -12.41
C THR A 251 -16.20 -8.22 -10.91
N SER A 252 -16.42 -7.16 -10.12
CA SER A 252 -16.65 -7.25 -8.67
C SER A 252 -17.87 -8.10 -8.30
N ARG A 253 -18.86 -8.20 -9.21
CA ARG A 253 -20.11 -8.94 -8.99
C ARG A 253 -20.05 -10.37 -9.52
N THR A 254 -19.44 -10.58 -10.69
CA THR A 254 -19.55 -11.84 -11.43
C THR A 254 -18.26 -12.66 -11.47
N ARG A 255 -17.09 -12.05 -11.22
CA ARG A 255 -15.77 -12.68 -11.35
C ARG A 255 -14.93 -12.45 -10.08
N PRO A 256 -15.25 -13.14 -8.97
CA PRO A 256 -14.51 -12.98 -7.71
C PRO A 256 -13.03 -13.34 -7.83
N THR A 257 -12.68 -14.36 -8.64
CA THR A 257 -11.30 -14.76 -8.89
C THR A 257 -10.47 -13.65 -9.54
N VAL A 258 -11.02 -12.98 -10.57
CA VAL A 258 -10.36 -11.84 -11.23
C VAL A 258 -10.23 -10.66 -10.28
N THR A 259 -11.25 -10.39 -9.46
CA THR A 259 -11.18 -9.32 -8.45
C THR A 259 -10.05 -9.56 -7.45
N LEU A 260 -9.89 -10.81 -7.00
CA LEU A 260 -8.78 -11.18 -6.11
C LEU A 260 -7.42 -11.14 -6.83
N ALA A 261 -7.35 -11.50 -8.11
CA ALA A 261 -6.13 -11.37 -8.91
C ALA A 261 -5.68 -9.91 -9.02
N VAL A 262 -6.60 -9.00 -9.40
CA VAL A 262 -6.34 -7.54 -9.43
C VAL A 262 -5.89 -7.04 -8.06
N TRP A 263 -6.61 -7.41 -7.00
CA TRP A 263 -6.26 -6.99 -5.64
C TRP A 263 -4.83 -7.42 -5.24
N GLY A 264 -4.41 -8.60 -5.67
CA GLY A 264 -3.17 -9.20 -5.22
C GLY A 264 -1.95 -8.98 -6.12
N GLU A 265 -2.15 -8.43 -7.32
CA GLU A 265 -1.06 -8.11 -8.28
C GLU A 265 -0.91 -6.59 -8.52
N MET A 266 -1.90 -5.77 -8.17
CA MET A 266 -1.86 -4.31 -8.34
C MET A 266 -1.79 -3.59 -6.98
N PRO A 267 -0.68 -2.91 -6.63
CA PRO A 267 -0.49 -2.34 -5.29
C PRO A 267 -1.52 -1.28 -4.87
N VAL A 268 -1.81 -0.29 -5.72
CA VAL A 268 -2.75 0.80 -5.44
C VAL A 268 -4.19 0.31 -5.61
N ALA A 269 -4.48 -0.43 -6.68
CA ALA A 269 -5.83 -0.99 -6.87
C ALA A 269 -6.18 -1.99 -5.75
N GLY A 270 -5.21 -2.78 -5.29
CA GLY A 270 -5.33 -3.67 -4.14
C GLY A 270 -5.65 -2.93 -2.85
N LEU A 271 -4.96 -1.83 -2.55
CA LEU A 271 -5.28 -0.99 -1.40
C LEU A 271 -6.71 -0.43 -1.47
N LEU A 272 -7.14 -0.01 -2.65
CA LEU A 272 -8.49 0.53 -2.87
C LEU A 272 -9.55 -0.57 -2.72
N ILE A 273 -9.28 -1.78 -3.23
CA ILE A 273 -10.19 -2.92 -3.08
C ILE A 273 -10.27 -3.37 -1.61
N ASP A 274 -9.15 -3.41 -0.89
CA ASP A 274 -9.11 -3.75 0.55
C ASP A 274 -9.89 -2.73 1.39
N ALA A 275 -9.85 -1.45 1.00
CA ALA A 275 -10.61 -0.38 1.67
C ALA A 275 -12.11 -0.41 1.35
N ALA A 276 -12.48 -0.82 0.13
CA ALA A 276 -13.86 -0.71 -0.35
C ALA A 276 -14.67 -2.01 -0.22
N PHE A 277 -14.02 -3.18 -0.18
CA PHE A 277 -14.69 -4.47 -0.21
C PHE A 277 -14.26 -5.37 0.95
N ASN A 278 -15.19 -6.21 1.40
CA ASN A 278 -14.84 -7.33 2.27
C ASN A 278 -14.23 -8.46 1.43
N LEU A 279 -12.91 -8.59 1.47
CA LEU A 279 -12.16 -9.62 0.73
C LEU A 279 -12.61 -11.04 1.05
N ASP A 280 -13.02 -11.30 2.30
CA ASP A 280 -13.50 -12.62 2.71
C ASP A 280 -14.83 -12.92 2.01
N ALA A 281 -15.73 -11.95 1.93
CA ALA A 281 -16.99 -12.09 1.19
C ALA A 281 -16.80 -12.20 -0.34
N ILE A 282 -15.76 -11.59 -0.90
CA ILE A 282 -15.38 -11.83 -2.31
C ILE A 282 -14.91 -13.28 -2.46
N ARG A 283 -14.08 -13.76 -1.53
CA ARG A 283 -13.52 -15.10 -1.55
C ARG A 283 -14.58 -16.19 -1.41
N ASP A 284 -15.58 -15.97 -0.57
CA ASP A 284 -16.69 -16.91 -0.32
C ASP A 284 -17.56 -17.13 -1.58
N ARG A 285 -17.51 -16.22 -2.54
CA ARG A 285 -18.20 -16.37 -3.84
C ARG A 285 -17.45 -17.25 -4.84
N VAL A 286 -16.22 -17.65 -4.55
CA VAL A 286 -15.48 -18.59 -5.39
C VAL A 286 -15.95 -20.00 -5.05
N SER A 287 -16.49 -20.74 -6.03
CA SER A 287 -16.97 -22.11 -5.81
C SER A 287 -15.88 -23.02 -5.26
N LEU A 288 -16.22 -23.86 -4.27
CA LEU A 288 -15.33 -24.89 -3.74
C LEU A 288 -14.97 -25.94 -4.80
N ASP A 289 -15.83 -26.17 -5.80
CA ASP A 289 -15.56 -27.10 -6.89
C ASP A 289 -14.27 -26.74 -7.66
N ALA A 290 -13.91 -25.45 -7.69
CA ALA A 290 -12.66 -24.99 -8.30
C ALA A 290 -11.41 -25.53 -7.60
N PHE A 291 -11.54 -26.06 -6.38
CA PHE A 291 -10.46 -26.63 -5.58
C PHE A 291 -10.57 -28.14 -5.40
N ARG A 292 -11.53 -28.78 -6.06
CA ARG A 292 -11.77 -30.22 -5.92
C ARG A 292 -10.50 -31.00 -6.32
N PRO A 293 -9.96 -31.86 -5.44
CA PRO A 293 -8.81 -32.67 -5.78
C PRO A 293 -9.18 -33.69 -6.87
N VAL A 294 -8.20 -34.03 -7.71
CA VAL A 294 -8.34 -35.12 -8.68
C VAL A 294 -8.41 -36.44 -7.91
N ALA A 295 -9.51 -37.17 -8.06
CA ALA A 295 -9.68 -38.46 -7.41
C ALA A 295 -8.67 -39.47 -7.98
N THR A 296 -7.95 -40.16 -7.10
CA THR A 296 -7.13 -41.31 -7.49
C THR A 296 -7.99 -42.56 -7.40
N ALA A 297 -8.16 -43.26 -8.52
CA ALA A 297 -9.05 -44.41 -8.60
C ALA A 297 -8.55 -45.55 -7.69
N GLY A 298 -9.47 -46.14 -6.91
CA GLY A 298 -9.17 -47.26 -6.00
C GLY A 298 -8.56 -46.85 -4.64
N GLU A 299 -8.28 -45.56 -4.42
CA GLU A 299 -7.78 -45.08 -3.13
C GLU A 299 -8.89 -44.96 -2.10
N ARG A 300 -8.55 -45.26 -0.84
CA ARG A 300 -9.47 -45.12 0.29
C ARG A 300 -9.71 -43.64 0.60
N HIS A 301 -10.85 -43.35 1.22
CA HIS A 301 -11.21 -42.03 1.73
C HIS A 301 -11.19 -42.08 3.27
N PRO A 302 -10.00 -42.09 3.91
CA PRO A 302 -9.88 -42.24 5.35
C PRO A 302 -10.15 -40.92 6.08
N ASP A 303 -10.59 -41.01 7.33
CA ASP A 303 -10.64 -39.84 8.21
C ASP A 303 -9.23 -39.27 8.47
N LEU A 304 -9.14 -37.94 8.43
CA LEU A 304 -7.88 -37.22 8.58
C LEU A 304 -7.91 -36.38 9.86
N ILE A 305 -6.98 -36.67 10.77
CA ILE A 305 -6.82 -35.90 12.01
C ILE A 305 -5.44 -35.26 12.02
N LEU A 306 -5.40 -33.92 11.99
CA LEU A 306 -4.18 -33.14 12.13
C LEU A 306 -4.10 -32.53 13.53
N ILE A 307 -3.11 -32.97 14.32
CA ILE A 307 -2.83 -32.42 15.65
C ILE A 307 -1.57 -31.55 15.55
N THR A 308 -1.67 -30.30 16.00
CA THR A 308 -0.50 -29.42 16.16
C THR A 308 -0.25 -29.21 17.64
N ILE A 309 1.03 -29.24 18.04
CA ILE A 309 1.43 -28.99 19.42
C ILE A 309 2.39 -27.79 19.40
N ASP A 310 1.98 -26.71 20.04
CA ASP A 310 2.75 -25.47 20.02
C ASP A 310 4.05 -25.61 20.81
N THR A 311 5.12 -25.01 20.29
CA THR A 311 6.44 -24.92 20.95
C THR A 311 7.17 -26.24 21.26
N VAL A 312 6.77 -27.37 20.66
CA VAL A 312 7.45 -28.66 20.86
C VAL A 312 8.79 -28.73 20.12
N ARG A 313 9.82 -29.25 20.80
CA ARG A 313 11.17 -29.43 20.26
C ARG A 313 11.56 -30.91 20.26
N ALA A 314 12.22 -31.35 19.19
CA ALA A 314 12.66 -32.74 19.03
C ALA A 314 13.52 -33.24 20.21
N ASP A 315 14.51 -32.47 20.66
CA ASP A 315 15.42 -32.84 21.75
C ASP A 315 14.73 -33.03 23.12
N ARG A 316 13.46 -32.62 23.23
CA ARG A 316 12.65 -32.81 24.44
C ARG A 316 11.57 -33.88 24.31
N THR A 317 11.32 -34.39 23.10
CA THR A 317 10.16 -35.24 22.79
C THR A 317 10.55 -36.72 22.68
N PRO A 318 9.85 -37.66 23.36
CA PRO A 318 10.29 -39.06 23.49
C PRO A 318 10.57 -39.84 22.20
N PRO A 319 9.80 -39.68 21.09
CA PRO A 319 10.13 -40.31 19.81
C PRO A 319 11.54 -40.02 19.29
N TYR A 320 12.17 -38.93 19.76
CA TYR A 320 13.55 -38.55 19.40
C TYR A 320 14.52 -38.70 20.58
N GLY A 321 14.16 -39.47 21.61
CA GLY A 321 14.98 -39.70 22.81
C GLY A 321 14.92 -38.60 23.87
N GLY A 322 14.00 -37.63 23.73
CA GLY A 322 13.85 -36.55 24.70
C GLY A 322 13.16 -36.99 26.02
N PRO A 323 13.41 -36.27 27.14
CA PRO A 323 13.00 -36.71 28.48
C PRO A 323 11.57 -36.33 28.90
N ALA A 324 10.77 -35.67 28.05
CA ALA A 324 9.43 -35.23 28.46
C ALA A 324 8.47 -36.41 28.70
N GLU A 325 7.61 -36.30 29.72
CA GLU A 325 6.61 -37.33 30.03
C GLU A 325 5.43 -37.27 29.04
N MET A 326 5.57 -37.96 27.90
CA MET A 326 4.54 -38.05 26.86
C MET A 326 4.25 -39.51 26.46
N PRO A 327 3.74 -40.35 27.38
CA PRO A 327 3.61 -41.79 27.18
C PRO A 327 2.68 -42.17 26.03
N PHE A 328 1.60 -41.41 25.81
CA PHE A 328 0.71 -41.62 24.67
C PHE A 328 1.41 -41.32 23.33
N PHE A 329 2.18 -40.23 23.27
CA PHE A 329 2.90 -39.85 22.06
C PHE A 329 4.00 -40.86 21.71
N LYS A 330 4.68 -41.40 22.74
CA LYS A 330 5.64 -42.51 22.57
C LYS A 330 4.97 -43.75 21.97
N LYS A 331 3.84 -44.20 22.54
CA LYS A 331 3.09 -45.37 22.03
C LYS A 331 2.55 -45.14 20.61
N LEU A 332 2.13 -43.91 20.30
CA LEU A 332 1.68 -43.54 18.96
C LEU A 332 2.82 -43.64 17.94
N ALA A 333 4.01 -43.14 18.30
CA ALA A 333 5.21 -43.23 17.49
C ALA A 333 5.64 -44.69 17.24
N GLU A 334 5.57 -45.56 18.26
CA GLU A 334 5.88 -47.01 18.14
C GLU A 334 4.96 -47.75 17.16
N ARG A 335 3.74 -47.24 16.95
CA ARG A 335 2.73 -47.85 16.05
C ARG A 335 2.62 -47.15 14.70
N GLY A 336 3.33 -46.04 14.50
CA GLY A 336 3.20 -45.16 13.34
C GLY A 336 4.52 -44.96 12.61
N ALA A 337 4.56 -43.92 11.79
CA ALA A 337 5.78 -43.44 11.15
C ALA A 337 6.30 -42.19 11.87
N VAL A 338 7.60 -42.16 12.13
CA VAL A 338 8.31 -41.01 12.70
C VAL A 338 9.31 -40.50 11.67
N PHE A 339 9.39 -39.18 11.51
CA PHE A 339 10.29 -38.53 10.56
C PHE A 339 11.42 -37.83 11.31
N ASP A 340 12.66 -38.31 11.16
CA ASP A 340 13.84 -37.69 11.80
C ASP A 340 14.12 -36.26 11.29
N TRP A 341 13.75 -35.98 10.03
CA TRP A 341 13.98 -34.71 9.35
C TRP A 341 12.67 -33.94 9.12
N ALA A 342 11.99 -33.59 10.23
CA ALA A 342 10.74 -32.82 10.23
C ALA A 342 10.94 -31.41 10.80
N PHE A 343 11.40 -30.48 9.96
CA PHE A 343 11.62 -29.09 10.37
C PHE A 343 10.33 -28.27 10.39
N SER A 344 10.17 -27.43 11.41
CA SER A 344 9.11 -26.43 11.42
C SER A 344 9.29 -25.48 10.23
N PRO A 345 8.21 -25.10 9.51
CA PRO A 345 8.33 -24.21 8.37
C PRO A 345 8.98 -22.86 8.73
N SER A 346 8.76 -22.38 9.96
CA SER A 346 9.30 -21.12 10.46
C SER A 346 9.52 -21.18 11.98
N ASN A 347 10.23 -20.20 12.53
CA ASN A 347 10.44 -20.04 13.97
C ASN A 347 9.28 -19.33 14.70
N VAL A 348 8.18 -19.01 14.01
CA VAL A 348 7.01 -18.32 14.60
C VAL A 348 5.70 -18.93 14.10
N THR A 349 4.74 -19.14 15.02
CA THR A 349 3.42 -19.75 14.75
C THR A 349 2.66 -19.04 13.62
N ARG A 350 2.76 -17.70 13.56
CA ARG A 350 2.14 -16.87 12.50
C ARG A 350 2.64 -17.13 11.08
N ARG A 351 3.75 -17.85 10.91
CA ARG A 351 4.28 -18.26 9.60
C ARG A 351 4.19 -19.77 9.42
N SER A 352 4.38 -20.55 10.49
CA SER A 352 4.32 -22.02 10.43
C SER A 352 2.91 -22.54 10.16
N ILE A 353 1.88 -22.05 10.87
CA ILE A 353 0.51 -22.54 10.66
C ILE A 353 0.02 -22.24 9.23
N PRO A 354 0.13 -21.00 8.71
CA PRO A 354 -0.27 -20.74 7.32
C PRO A 354 0.47 -21.59 6.29
N ALA A 355 1.77 -21.83 6.48
CA ALA A 355 2.55 -22.69 5.60
C ALA A 355 2.02 -24.12 5.60
N MET A 356 1.73 -24.69 6.78
CA MET A 356 1.13 -26.02 6.90
C MET A 356 -0.27 -26.09 6.29
N MET A 357 -1.11 -25.07 6.52
CA MET A 357 -2.49 -25.06 6.02
C MET A 357 -2.58 -24.82 4.51
N THR A 358 -1.54 -24.29 3.88
CA THR A 358 -1.52 -24.02 2.42
C THR A 358 -0.63 -24.97 1.64
N GLY A 359 0.29 -25.67 2.31
CA GLY A 359 1.35 -26.45 1.66
C GLY A 359 2.40 -25.59 0.95
N ILE A 360 2.49 -24.30 1.27
CA ILE A 360 3.38 -23.32 0.63
C ILE A 360 4.49 -22.92 1.60
N GLN A 361 5.72 -22.75 1.09
CA GLN A 361 6.83 -22.26 1.91
C GLN A 361 6.50 -20.92 2.61
N PRO A 362 6.88 -20.71 3.88
CA PRO A 362 6.39 -19.57 4.67
C PRO A 362 6.74 -18.17 4.13
N ASN A 363 7.82 -18.05 3.35
CA ASN A 363 8.18 -16.82 2.63
C ASN A 363 7.33 -16.57 1.38
N ARG A 364 6.69 -17.61 0.82
CA ARG A 364 5.79 -17.56 -0.32
C ARG A 364 4.32 -17.44 0.09
N VAL A 365 3.99 -17.68 1.36
CA VAL A 365 2.66 -17.38 1.90
C VAL A 365 2.47 -15.86 1.94
N ARG A 366 1.80 -15.35 0.90
CA ARG A 366 1.32 -13.98 0.79
C ARG A 366 0.25 -13.68 1.85
N GLY A 367 0.30 -12.48 2.40
CA GLY A 367 -0.62 -12.02 3.43
C GLY A 367 -0.13 -10.75 4.11
N ARG A 368 -0.98 -10.14 4.94
CA ARG A 368 -0.66 -8.94 5.71
C ARG A 368 -0.56 -9.28 7.19
N VAL A 369 0.50 -8.82 7.84
CA VAL A 369 0.63 -8.98 9.30
C VAL A 369 -0.37 -8.05 9.98
N ILE A 370 -1.23 -8.61 10.84
CA ILE A 370 -2.21 -7.86 11.63
C ILE A 370 -2.00 -8.26 13.09
N GLY A 371 -1.39 -7.34 13.87
CA GLY A 371 -0.93 -7.64 15.22
C GLY A 371 0.04 -8.82 15.23
N TRP A 372 -0.33 -9.89 15.93
CA TRP A 372 0.47 -11.11 16.07
C TRP A 372 0.19 -12.17 14.99
N ALA A 373 -0.87 -12.02 14.20
CA ALA A 373 -1.28 -12.99 13.19
C ALA A 373 -0.91 -12.56 11.76
N LEU A 374 -0.95 -13.51 10.83
CA LEU A 374 -0.88 -13.24 9.38
C LEU A 374 -2.30 -13.38 8.82
N ARG A 375 -2.87 -12.28 8.33
CA ARG A 375 -4.07 -12.33 7.50
C ARG A 375 -3.66 -12.84 6.14
N ILE A 376 -4.14 -14.03 5.80
CA ILE A 376 -3.76 -14.74 4.60
C ILE A 376 -4.39 -14.08 3.38
N ASP A 377 -3.60 -13.99 2.31
CA ASP A 377 -4.09 -13.60 1.01
C ASP A 377 -5.24 -14.57 0.60
N PRO A 378 -6.45 -14.06 0.31
CA PRO A 378 -7.61 -14.89 -0.03
C PRO A 378 -7.37 -15.78 -1.27
N ARG A 379 -6.39 -15.50 -2.12
CA ARG A 379 -6.04 -16.38 -3.26
C ARG A 379 -5.37 -17.68 -2.82
N HIS A 380 -4.78 -17.73 -1.62
CA HIS A 380 -4.32 -19.01 -1.08
C HIS A 380 -5.51 -19.91 -0.80
N VAL A 381 -5.38 -21.16 -1.21
CA VAL A 381 -6.34 -22.22 -0.94
C VAL A 381 -5.90 -22.97 0.31
N MET A 382 -6.78 -23.05 1.30
CA MET A 382 -6.52 -23.83 2.51
C MET A 382 -6.72 -25.32 2.24
N VAL A 383 -5.98 -26.16 2.96
CA VAL A 383 -6.15 -27.62 2.93
C VAL A 383 -7.58 -28.02 3.28
N ALA A 384 -8.21 -27.34 4.25
CA ALA A 384 -9.60 -27.56 4.61
C ALA A 384 -10.58 -27.25 3.46
N GLU A 385 -10.30 -26.22 2.63
CA GLU A 385 -11.12 -25.94 1.44
C GLU A 385 -11.04 -27.07 0.42
N ARG A 386 -9.84 -27.61 0.20
CA ARG A 386 -9.62 -28.78 -0.70
C ARG A 386 -10.29 -30.04 -0.18
N LEU A 387 -10.17 -30.32 1.12
CA LEU A 387 -10.82 -31.47 1.75
C LEU A 387 -12.34 -31.37 1.64
N ARG A 388 -12.90 -30.21 1.97
CA ARG A 388 -14.35 -29.98 1.83
C ARG A 388 -14.84 -30.12 0.39
N ALA A 389 -14.08 -29.60 -0.58
CA ALA A 389 -14.37 -29.81 -2.00
C ALA A 389 -14.26 -31.28 -2.44
N GLY A 390 -13.42 -32.07 -1.76
CA GLY A 390 -13.28 -33.52 -1.92
C GLY A 390 -14.32 -34.35 -1.16
N GLY A 391 -15.33 -33.72 -0.54
CA GLY A 391 -16.43 -34.39 0.15
C GLY A 391 -16.21 -34.65 1.65
N TYR A 392 -15.12 -34.16 2.24
CA TYR A 392 -14.91 -34.29 3.69
C TYR A 392 -15.79 -33.31 4.48
N GLU A 393 -16.34 -33.79 5.60
CA GLU A 393 -16.75 -32.88 6.67
C GLU A 393 -15.49 -32.38 7.40
N THR A 394 -15.43 -31.08 7.66
CA THR A 394 -14.21 -30.44 8.19
C THR A 394 -14.51 -29.67 9.46
N ALA A 395 -13.67 -29.86 10.47
CA ALA A 395 -13.74 -29.15 11.74
C ALA A 395 -12.36 -28.73 12.24
N GLY A 396 -12.30 -27.60 12.94
CA GLY A 396 -11.10 -27.11 13.60
C GLY A 396 -11.35 -26.84 15.07
N PHE A 397 -10.42 -27.27 15.91
CA PHE A 397 -10.46 -27.12 17.36
C PHE A 397 -9.20 -26.37 17.79
N MET A 398 -9.34 -25.14 18.26
CA MET A 398 -8.21 -24.20 18.41
C MET A 398 -8.20 -23.50 19.78
N CYS A 399 -7.02 -23.16 20.29
CA CYS A 399 -6.88 -22.44 21.57
C CYS A 399 -7.22 -20.95 21.51
N CYS A 400 -7.01 -20.35 20.34
CA CYS A 400 -6.53 -18.98 20.29
C CYS A 400 -7.41 -18.10 19.40
N GLU A 401 -8.30 -17.33 20.05
CA GLU A 401 -9.26 -16.44 19.39
C GLU A 401 -8.57 -15.37 18.52
N GLY A 402 -7.43 -14.83 18.94
CA GLY A 402 -6.67 -13.85 18.15
C GLY A 402 -6.10 -14.38 16.83
N PHE A 403 -6.16 -15.70 16.61
CA PHE A 403 -5.63 -16.36 15.41
C PHE A 403 -6.75 -16.99 14.56
N TRP A 404 -7.79 -17.52 15.21
CA TRP A 404 -8.86 -18.31 14.58
C TRP A 404 -10.26 -17.71 14.74
N GLY A 405 -10.41 -16.70 15.59
CA GLY A 405 -11.70 -16.07 15.86
C GLY A 405 -12.24 -15.31 14.66
N GLU A 406 -13.57 -15.24 14.57
CA GLU A 406 -14.28 -14.55 13.49
C GLU A 406 -13.84 -13.08 13.34
N LYS A 407 -13.59 -12.39 14.47
CA LYS A 407 -13.11 -11.01 14.48
C LYS A 407 -11.67 -10.85 13.99
N ALA A 408 -10.84 -11.89 14.12
CA ALA A 408 -9.43 -11.84 13.70
C ALA A 408 -9.30 -11.80 12.16
N ARG A 409 -10.29 -12.36 11.44
CA ARG A 409 -10.36 -12.38 9.97
C ARG A 409 -9.02 -12.75 9.31
N THR A 410 -8.37 -13.77 9.85
CA THR A 410 -7.06 -14.24 9.37
C THR A 410 -7.18 -15.02 8.07
N GLY A 411 -8.38 -15.52 7.75
CA GLY A 411 -8.64 -16.36 6.58
C GLY A 411 -8.16 -17.80 6.74
N LEU A 412 -7.68 -18.19 7.94
CA LEU A 412 -7.19 -19.56 8.21
C LEU A 412 -8.30 -20.57 8.44
N SER A 413 -9.46 -20.13 8.92
CA SER A 413 -10.63 -20.99 9.14
C SER A 413 -11.39 -21.34 7.85
N ARG A 414 -10.97 -20.80 6.68
CA ARG A 414 -11.64 -21.06 5.40
C ARG A 414 -11.64 -22.55 5.10
N GLY A 415 -12.80 -23.03 4.67
CA GLY A 415 -13.04 -24.44 4.39
C GLY A 415 -13.53 -25.25 5.58
N LEU A 416 -13.28 -24.83 6.84
CA LEU A 416 -13.80 -25.51 8.02
C LEU A 416 -15.31 -25.32 8.14
N GLY A 417 -16.07 -26.42 8.21
CA GLY A 417 -17.51 -26.40 8.46
C GLY A 417 -17.87 -26.10 9.92
N TYR A 418 -17.01 -26.51 10.85
CA TYR A 418 -17.15 -26.27 12.29
C TYR A 418 -15.86 -25.71 12.88
N VAL A 419 -15.95 -24.68 13.71
CA VAL A 419 -14.78 -24.10 14.41
C VAL A 419 -15.11 -23.95 15.89
N GLU A 420 -14.29 -24.60 16.71
CA GLU A 420 -14.34 -24.55 18.16
C GLU A 420 -13.14 -23.77 18.70
N ILE A 421 -13.38 -22.81 19.60
CA ILE A 421 -12.32 -22.05 20.25
C ILE A 421 -12.42 -22.25 21.77
N GLU A 422 -11.44 -22.95 22.33
CA GLU A 422 -11.36 -23.24 23.76
C GLU A 422 -9.90 -23.19 24.22
N ARG A 423 -9.60 -22.28 25.15
CA ARG A 423 -8.22 -22.02 25.62
C ARG A 423 -7.65 -23.20 26.40
N SER A 424 -8.50 -23.95 27.11
CA SER A 424 -8.06 -25.13 27.84
C SER A 424 -7.87 -26.31 26.89
N GLY A 425 -6.63 -26.77 26.72
CA GLY A 425 -6.32 -27.91 25.85
C GLY A 425 -7.10 -29.19 26.21
N ALA A 426 -7.33 -29.45 27.50
CA ALA A 426 -8.09 -30.61 27.95
C ALA A 426 -9.57 -30.52 27.53
N LYS A 427 -10.21 -29.37 27.75
CA LYS A 427 -11.61 -29.15 27.33
C LYS A 427 -11.75 -29.15 25.81
N LEU A 428 -10.77 -28.58 25.11
CA LEU A 428 -10.74 -28.57 23.65
C LEU A 428 -10.66 -30.00 23.08
N ALA A 429 -9.80 -30.85 23.66
CA ALA A 429 -9.69 -32.26 23.28
C ALA A 429 -10.98 -33.05 23.60
N GLU A 430 -11.63 -32.78 24.73
CA GLU A 430 -12.92 -33.39 25.07
C GLU A 430 -14.00 -33.02 24.05
N ARG A 431 -14.12 -31.74 23.69
CA ARG A 431 -15.06 -31.27 22.66
C ARG A 431 -14.77 -31.87 21.29
N ALA A 432 -13.49 -31.98 20.91
CA ALA A 432 -13.09 -32.63 19.67
C ALA A 432 -13.50 -34.11 19.65
N ARG A 433 -13.24 -34.85 20.74
CA ARG A 433 -13.66 -36.25 20.88
C ARG A 433 -15.18 -36.40 20.74
N SER A 434 -15.96 -35.60 21.47
CA SER A 434 -17.42 -35.66 21.39
C SER A 434 -17.96 -35.36 19.99
N TRP A 435 -17.32 -34.45 19.25
CA TRP A 435 -17.69 -34.14 17.88
C TRP A 435 -17.43 -35.31 16.92
N ILE A 436 -16.30 -36.01 17.10
CA ILE A 436 -15.94 -37.21 16.30
C ILE A 436 -16.89 -38.37 16.62
N GLU A 437 -17.10 -38.68 17.90
CA GLU A 437 -17.97 -39.78 18.34
C GLU A 437 -19.43 -39.61 17.88
N ALA A 438 -19.90 -38.36 17.73
CA ALA A 438 -21.23 -38.09 17.20
C ALA A 438 -21.38 -38.48 15.72
N ARG A 439 -20.27 -38.48 14.95
CA ARG A 439 -20.24 -38.81 13.51
C ARG A 439 -19.97 -40.27 13.22
N GLU A 440 -19.30 -40.98 14.13
CA GLU A 440 -19.22 -42.45 14.05
C GLU A 440 -20.59 -43.12 14.23
N LYS A 441 -21.54 -42.43 14.87
CA LYS A 441 -22.89 -42.94 15.16
C LYS A 441 -23.95 -42.56 14.12
N ALA A 442 -23.64 -41.59 13.25
CA ALA A 442 -24.54 -41.08 12.21
C ALA A 442 -24.28 -41.83 10.90
#